data_AF-A0A2X3LS29-F1
#
_entry.id   AF-A0A2X3LS29-F1
#
_cell.length_a   1.000
_cell.length_b   1.000
_cell.length_c   1.000
_cell.angle_alpha   90.00
_cell.angle_beta   90.00
_cell.angle_gamma   90.00
#
_symmetry.space_group_name_H-M   'P 1'
#
loop_
_entity.id
_entity.type
_entity.pdbx_description
1 polymer ?
#
loop_
_entity_poly.entity_id
_entity_poly.type
_entity_poly.pdbx_seq_one_letter_code
_entity_poly.pdbx_strand_id
1 'polypeptide(L)'
;MSRKFSSLQDIYDFYQDGGTLASLSNLTQQDLNDLHSYAYTAYQSGDVITARNLFHLLTYLEHWNYDYTLSLGVVSSAFIKS
;
A
#
# COMPACT_ATOMS: atom_id res chain seq x y z
N MET A 1 -8.66 -18.31 6.86
CA MET A 1 -9.62 -19.09 6.03
C MET A 1 -9.40 -18.63 4.59
N SER A 2 -8.91 -19.48 3.68
CA SER A 2 -8.62 -19.06 2.29
C SER A 2 -9.94 -18.87 1.54
N ARG A 3 -10.36 -17.62 1.32
CA ARG A 3 -11.55 -17.29 0.51
C ARG A 3 -11.31 -17.82 -0.91
N LYS A 4 -12.20 -18.66 -1.42
CA LYS A 4 -12.13 -19.15 -2.80
C LYS A 4 -12.98 -18.25 -3.68
N PHE A 5 -12.33 -17.54 -4.61
CA PHE A 5 -13.01 -16.79 -5.66
C PHE A 5 -13.32 -17.75 -6.81
N SER A 6 -14.58 -17.82 -7.21
CA SER A 6 -15.06 -18.72 -8.26
C SER A 6 -15.41 -17.95 -9.54
N SER A 7 -15.61 -16.64 -9.44
CA SER A 7 -15.86 -15.74 -10.57
C SER A 7 -15.16 -14.38 -10.40
N LEU A 8 -15.05 -13.62 -11.50
CA LEU A 8 -14.58 -12.22 -11.44
C LEU A 8 -15.53 -11.32 -10.65
N GLN A 9 -16.82 -11.66 -10.61
CA GLN A 9 -17.81 -10.91 -9.84
C GLN A 9 -17.53 -11.02 -8.34
N ASP A 10 -17.15 -12.19 -7.85
CA ASP A 10 -16.81 -12.42 -6.43
C ASP A 10 -15.62 -11.55 -5.98
N ILE A 11 -14.68 -11.29 -6.90
CA ILE A 11 -13.54 -10.40 -6.66
C ILE A 11 -14.01 -8.95 -6.60
N TYR A 12 -14.88 -8.55 -7.53
CA TYR A 12 -15.47 -7.21 -7.56
C TYR A 12 -16.25 -6.89 -6.28
N ASP A 13 -17.13 -7.80 -5.87
CA ASP A 13 -17.95 -7.67 -4.66
C ASP A 13 -17.05 -7.60 -3.40
N PHE A 14 -16.00 -8.42 -3.36
CA PHE A 14 -15.01 -8.38 -2.27
C PHE A 14 -14.33 -7.02 -2.14
N TYR A 15 -13.91 -6.40 -3.24
CA TYR A 15 -13.32 -5.07 -3.20
C TYR A 15 -14.35 -3.99 -2.83
N GLN A 16 -15.60 -4.12 -3.28
CA GLN A 16 -16.69 -3.20 -2.89
C GLN A 16 -17.02 -3.26 -1.41
N ASP A 17 -16.92 -4.43 -0.79
CA ASP A 17 -17.15 -4.64 0.65
C ASP A 17 -16.00 -4.13 1.55
N GLY A 18 -15.00 -3.44 0.98
CA GLY A 18 -13.82 -2.98 1.73
C GLY A 18 -12.70 -4.02 1.81
N GLY A 19 -12.78 -5.08 1.01
CA GLY A 19 -11.70 -6.05 0.86
C GLY A 19 -10.44 -5.41 0.27
N THR A 20 -9.29 -5.84 0.76
CA THR A 20 -7.98 -5.30 0.37
C THR A 20 -7.05 -6.45 0.01
N LEU A 21 -6.03 -6.17 -0.80
CA LEU A 21 -4.99 -7.15 -1.06
C LEU A 21 -4.27 -7.55 0.23
N ALA A 22 -4.09 -6.60 1.16
CA ALA A 22 -3.58 -6.88 2.49
C ALA A 22 -4.40 -7.96 3.23
N SER A 23 -5.74 -7.87 3.21
CA SER A 23 -6.58 -8.87 3.86
C SER A 23 -6.58 -10.23 3.14
N LEU A 24 -6.36 -10.26 1.83
CA LEU A 24 -6.14 -11.51 1.09
C LEU A 24 -4.81 -12.18 1.40
N SER A 25 -3.77 -11.39 1.62
CA SER A 25 -2.43 -11.87 1.97
C SER A 25 -2.26 -12.17 3.46
N ASN A 26 -3.32 -12.04 4.27
CA ASN A 26 -3.28 -12.10 5.74
C ASN A 26 -2.26 -11.13 6.37
N LEU A 27 -2.01 -10.00 5.72
CA LEU A 27 -1.21 -8.94 6.30
C LEU A 27 -2.02 -8.24 7.39
N THR A 28 -1.42 -8.08 8.56
CA THR A 28 -2.00 -7.35 9.66
C THR A 28 -1.77 -5.85 9.49
N GLN A 29 -2.53 -5.04 10.23
CA GLN A 29 -2.28 -3.59 10.27
C GLN A 29 -0.86 -3.28 10.78
N GLN A 30 -0.31 -4.12 11.67
CA GLN A 30 1.06 -3.96 12.15
C GLN A 30 2.07 -4.13 11.01
N ASP A 31 1.89 -5.13 10.15
CA ASP A 31 2.77 -5.36 8.99
C ASP A 31 2.76 -4.17 8.02
N LEU A 32 1.60 -3.55 7.82
CA LEU A 32 1.46 -2.34 7.01
C LEU A 32 2.15 -1.13 7.67
N ASN A 33 2.03 -0.97 8.98
CA ASN A 33 2.68 0.10 9.73
C ASN A 33 4.21 -0.04 9.72
N ASP A 34 4.72 -1.26 9.82
CA ASP A 34 6.14 -1.56 9.75
C ASP A 34 6.69 -1.25 8.34
N LEU A 35 5.95 -1.62 7.30
CA LEU A 35 6.29 -1.30 5.91
C LEU A 35 6.28 0.21 5.65
N HIS A 36 5.30 0.93 6.21
CA HIS A 36 5.24 2.40 6.14
C HIS A 36 6.43 3.06 6.84
N SER A 37 6.79 2.59 8.03
CA SER A 37 7.94 3.09 8.79
C SER A 37 9.26 2.85 8.06
N TYR A 38 9.38 1.69 7.39
CA TYR A 38 10.54 1.38 6.56
C TYR A 38 10.61 2.28 5.32
N ALA A 39 9.50 2.51 4.63
CA ALA A 39 9.43 3.43 3.49
C ALA A 39 9.82 4.86 3.89
N TYR A 40 9.38 5.32 5.07
CA TYR A 40 9.76 6.62 5.60
C TYR A 40 11.26 6.70 5.94
N THR A 41 11.82 5.64 6.50
CA THR A 41 13.28 5.58 6.79
C THR A 41 14.10 5.64 5.51
N ALA A 42 13.70 4.92 4.45
CA ALA A 42 14.35 4.98 3.14
C ALA A 42 14.28 6.40 2.52
N TYR A 43 13.15 7.09 2.69
CA TYR A 43 13.00 8.48 2.26
C TYR A 43 13.97 9.41 3.02
N GLN A 44 14.05 9.28 4.34
CA GLN A 44 14.94 10.09 5.20
C GLN A 44 16.42 9.84 4.91
N SER A 45 16.80 8.63 4.48
CA SER A 45 18.17 8.32 4.07
C SER A 45 18.52 8.81 2.65
N GLY A 46 17.58 9.42 1.94
CA GLY A 46 17.77 9.88 0.56
C GLY A 46 17.58 8.79 -0.51
N ASP A 47 17.19 7.58 -0.14
CA ASP A 47 16.83 6.52 -1.10
C ASP A 47 15.36 6.69 -1.54
N VAL A 48 15.15 7.71 -2.37
CA VAL A 48 13.84 8.11 -2.86
C VAL A 48 13.21 7.04 -3.75
N ILE A 49 14.01 6.24 -4.46
CA ILE A 49 13.52 5.17 -5.35
C ILE A 49 12.89 4.05 -4.51
N THR A 50 13.61 3.57 -3.50
CA THR A 50 13.10 2.53 -2.59
C THR A 50 11.86 3.03 -1.86
N ALA A 51 11.89 4.24 -1.31
CA ALA A 51 10.74 4.84 -0.65
C ALA A 51 9.51 4.89 -1.57
N ARG A 52 9.67 5.39 -2.80
CA ARG A 52 8.58 5.47 -3.79
C ARG A 52 7.97 4.10 -4.08
N ASN A 53 8.80 3.08 -4.30
CA ASN A 53 8.32 1.73 -4.61
C ASN A 53 7.54 1.12 -3.44
N LEU A 54 7.99 1.35 -2.20
CA LEU A 54 7.31 0.87 -1.00
C LEU A 54 5.97 1.60 -0.76
N PHE A 55 5.92 2.91 -0.99
CA PHE A 55 4.65 3.66 -0.91
C PHE A 55 3.67 3.27 -2.02
N HIS A 56 4.15 2.96 -3.23
CA HIS A 56 3.31 2.37 -4.28
C HIS A 56 2.73 1.02 -3.84
N LEU A 57 3.57 0.14 -3.27
CA LEU A 57 3.12 -1.15 -2.76
C LEU A 57 2.06 -1.00 -1.66
N LEU A 58 2.27 -0.10 -0.70
CA LEU A 58 1.28 0.21 0.35
C LEU A 58 -0.06 0.66 -0.22
N THR A 59 -0.04 1.53 -1.24
CA THR A 59 -1.26 2.01 -1.90
C THR A 59 -2.01 0.89 -2.61
N TYR A 60 -1.31 -0.10 -3.19
CA TYR A 60 -1.95 -1.28 -3.77
C TYR A 60 -2.48 -2.25 -2.71
N LEU A 61 -1.75 -2.44 -1.62
CA LEU A 61 -2.12 -3.35 -0.54
C LEU A 61 -3.36 -2.86 0.21
N GLU A 62 -3.48 -1.55 0.42
CA GLU A 62 -4.51 -0.95 1.25
C GLU A 62 -4.97 0.38 0.66
N HIS A 63 -5.70 0.27 -0.46
CA HIS A 63 -6.15 1.40 -1.27
C HIS A 63 -7.23 2.28 -0.62
N TRP A 64 -7.83 1.82 0.49
CA TRP A 64 -8.83 2.58 1.24
C TRP A 64 -8.20 3.63 2.17
N ASN A 65 -6.92 3.48 2.51
CA ASN A 65 -6.22 4.41 3.37
C ASN A 65 -5.61 5.57 2.60
N TYR A 66 -6.24 6.71 2.83
CA TYR A 66 -5.88 7.99 2.25
C TYR A 66 -4.44 8.40 2.56
N ASP A 67 -3.92 8.05 3.75
CA ASP A 67 -2.59 8.48 4.20
C ASP A 67 -1.46 7.85 3.37
N TYR A 68 -1.65 6.64 2.86
CA TYR A 68 -0.66 5.97 1.99
C TYR A 68 -0.60 6.61 0.60
N THR A 69 -1.77 6.96 0.05
CA THR A 69 -1.85 7.69 -1.23
C THR A 69 -1.26 9.10 -1.11
N LEU A 70 -1.51 9.78 0.01
CA LEU A 70 -0.95 11.09 0.30
C LEU A 70 0.58 11.03 0.43
N SER A 71 1.10 10.06 1.17
CA SER A 71 2.54 9.85 1.35
C SER A 71 3.26 9.59 0.03
N LEU A 72 2.65 8.81 -0.87
CA LEU A 72 3.15 8.60 -2.22
C LEU A 72 3.21 9.93 -3.03
N GLY A 73 2.19 10.77 -2.91
CA GLY A 73 2.16 12.10 -3.52
C GLY A 73 3.30 13.00 -3.03
N VAL A 74 3.57 13.01 -1.73
CA VAL A 74 4.66 13.78 -1.12
C VAL A 74 6.01 13.32 -1.65
N VAL A 75 6.30 12.01 -1.62
CA VAL A 75 7.58 11.45 -2.12
C VAL A 75 7.76 11.71 -3.61
N SER A 76 6.70 11.58 -4.40
CA SER A 76 6.76 11.84 -5.85
C SER A 76 6.99 13.33 -6.15
N SER A 77 6.43 14.23 -5.36
CA SER A 77 6.65 15.67 -5.51
C SER A 77 8.08 16.11 -5.11
N ALA A 78 8.68 15.43 -4.14
CA ALA A 78 10.06 15.64 -3.75
C ALA A 78 11.04 15.16 -4.84
N PHE A 79 10.72 14.07 -5.53
CA PHE A 79 11.52 13.55 -6.66
C PHE A 79 11.58 14.53 -7.85
N ILE A 80 10.51 15.26 -8.16
CA ILE A 80 10.48 16.21 -9.28
C ILE A 80 11.33 17.47 -8.99
N LYS A 81 11.65 17.73 -7.72
CA LYS A 81 12.47 18.89 -7.29
C LYS A 81 13.95 18.56 -7.05
N SER A 82 14.33 17.29 -7.14
CA SER A 82 15.72 16.80 -7.04
C SER A 82 16.37 16.73 -8.41
#